data_AF-A0A2V8FM34-F1
#
_entry.id   AF-A0A2V8FM34-F1
#
_cell.length_a   1.000
_cell.length_b   1.000
_cell.length_c   1.000
_cell.angle_alpha   90.00
_cell.angle_beta   90.00
_cell.angle_gamma   90.00
#
_symmetry.space_group_name_H-M   'P 1'
#
loop_
_entity.id
_entity.type
_entity.pdbx_description
1 polymer ?
#
loop_
_entity_poly.entity_id
_entity_poly.type
_entity_poly.pdbx_seq_one_letter_code
_entity_poly.pdbx_strand_id
1 'polypeptide(L)'
;MALIPALLMSAAVITGSAASPVPAVAAGMAAYHRGDFTTALAILKPIVYDVSDNRAPWSDPWATAYLAQMFRRGEGTAPDWPLSCALFNHVWGYTRQRGPGGIGTIPFVEDGIKEVCLPELQAEVSALRMAGYLDGVTRREFVLDGSSWIVADRLGFHIDLGGGEHHDVGPTMMSWHDVMVSLTEADVSLPDRWSTARVHFLELFKWTNRIDETNGAIVRHLHWIVYEVRGADLGPVTDQIVLTVIGGPYPSPELPPGIRNAAVLELNDAGQVEWFVNGPAGKRGIIPEPRRGEMPDSMQAVLPGGRMEEPASDFAVRFDHKGCHYEYLDMFKGTYSAGGAGPAPFVLSKEQRTTVFKAIVAARIFELPAVTDAGGGEPADNYELEVRNGGRRHTVSWSQSSGDRSLTALMRTVLHMLNPNPGDGCVAAPPKVR
;
A
#
# COMPACT_ATOMS: atom_id res chain seq x y z
N MET A 1 -45.96 38.36 54.26
CA MET A 1 -45.94 37.25 53.28
C MET A 1 -45.49 37.82 51.95
N ALA A 2 -44.25 37.56 51.54
CA ALA A 2 -43.72 37.93 50.24
C ALA A 2 -42.96 36.70 49.69
N LEU A 3 -43.39 36.23 48.52
CA LEU A 3 -42.81 35.10 47.80
C LEU A 3 -41.70 35.62 46.87
N ILE A 4 -40.48 35.10 47.05
CA ILE A 4 -39.34 35.32 46.16
C ILE A 4 -39.32 34.16 45.14
N PRO A 5 -39.37 34.39 43.83
CA PRO A 5 -39.14 33.35 42.84
C PRO A 5 -37.64 33.17 42.65
N ALA A 6 -37.12 32.00 43.04
CA ALA A 6 -35.76 31.58 42.74
C ALA A 6 -35.65 31.21 41.25
N LEU A 7 -34.97 32.06 40.50
CA LEU A 7 -34.54 31.79 39.13
C LEU A 7 -33.34 30.84 39.17
N LEU A 8 -33.57 29.56 38.91
CA LEU A 8 -32.50 28.57 38.69
C LEU A 8 -31.98 28.72 37.25
N MET A 9 -30.88 29.46 37.11
CA MET A 9 -30.06 29.44 35.89
C MET A 9 -29.24 28.14 35.89
N SER A 10 -29.75 27.11 35.22
CA SER A 10 -28.98 25.91 34.89
C SER A 10 -27.96 26.24 33.81
N ALA A 11 -26.75 26.60 34.22
CA ALA A 11 -25.59 26.59 33.34
C ALA A 11 -25.20 25.13 33.06
N ALA A 12 -25.72 24.58 31.96
CA ALA A 12 -25.22 23.32 31.42
C ALA A 12 -23.83 23.57 30.82
N VAL A 13 -22.79 23.45 31.65
CA VAL A 13 -21.41 23.34 31.17
C VAL A 13 -21.29 21.95 30.52
N ILE A 14 -21.46 21.90 29.21
CA ILE A 14 -21.07 20.74 28.41
C ILE A 14 -19.54 20.79 28.33
N THR A 15 -18.86 20.28 29.36
CA THR A 15 -17.43 19.96 29.27
C THR A 15 -17.30 18.73 28.38
N GLY A 16 -17.33 18.93 27.07
CA GLY A 16 -16.73 18.00 26.14
C GLY A 16 -15.23 18.02 26.40
N SER A 17 -14.75 17.14 27.27
CA SER A 17 -13.31 16.94 27.49
C SER A 17 -12.72 16.43 26.19
N ALA A 18 -12.24 17.35 25.34
CA ALA A 18 -11.17 17.04 24.42
C ALA A 18 -10.07 16.42 25.27
N ALA A 19 -9.72 15.16 25.01
CA ALA A 19 -8.63 14.48 25.70
C ALA A 19 -7.44 15.43 25.67
N SER A 20 -6.99 15.87 26.86
CA SER A 20 -5.83 16.75 26.93
C SER A 20 -4.66 16.00 26.30
N PRO A 21 -3.84 16.66 25.46
CA PRO A 21 -2.70 16.03 24.83
C PRO A 21 -1.84 15.36 25.90
N VAL A 22 -1.36 14.15 25.60
CA VAL A 22 -0.40 13.43 26.46
C VAL A 22 0.79 14.38 26.72
N PRO A 23 1.42 14.38 27.92
CA PRO A 23 2.45 15.37 28.27
C PRO A 23 3.56 15.55 27.22
N ALA A 24 3.93 14.47 26.51
CA ALA A 24 4.88 14.53 25.41
C ALA A 24 4.38 15.34 24.20
N VAL A 25 3.12 15.18 23.80
CA VAL A 25 2.49 15.95 22.71
C VAL A 25 2.43 17.42 23.08
N ALA A 26 2.01 17.74 24.31
CA ALA A 26 1.98 19.11 24.80
C ALA A 26 3.38 19.76 24.78
N ALA A 27 4.44 19.01 25.13
CA ALA A 27 5.81 19.48 25.06
C ALA A 27 6.26 19.78 23.62
N GLY A 28 5.93 18.90 22.67
CA GLY A 28 6.21 19.10 21.24
C GLY A 28 5.49 20.33 20.67
N MET A 29 4.20 20.50 21.00
CA MET A 29 3.42 21.70 20.64
C MET A 29 4.01 22.97 21.24
N ALA A 30 4.40 22.93 22.51
CA ALA A 30 5.03 24.07 23.17
C ALA A 30 6.36 24.45 22.53
N ALA A 31 7.17 23.48 22.08
CA ALA A 31 8.38 23.73 21.31
C ALA A 31 8.07 24.40 19.96
N TYR A 32 7.07 23.87 19.23
CA TYR A 32 6.60 24.43 17.97
C TYR A 32 6.20 25.90 18.10
N HIS A 33 5.38 26.24 19.11
CA HIS A 33 4.93 27.61 19.33
C HIS A 33 6.03 28.60 19.74
N ARG A 34 7.16 28.11 20.26
CA ARG A 34 8.34 28.94 20.54
C ARG A 34 9.27 29.08 19.33
N GLY A 35 8.95 28.46 18.20
CA GLY A 35 9.80 28.42 17.00
C GLY A 35 10.98 27.45 17.12
N ASP A 36 10.99 26.60 18.15
CA ASP A 36 12.00 25.54 18.29
C ASP A 36 11.56 24.30 17.51
N PHE A 37 11.62 24.42 16.19
CA PHE A 37 11.11 23.41 15.26
C PHE A 37 11.95 22.13 15.28
N THR A 38 13.25 22.22 15.55
CA THR A 38 14.11 21.03 15.72
C THR A 38 13.63 20.19 16.90
N THR A 39 13.39 20.82 18.06
CA THR A 39 12.87 20.09 19.23
C THR A 39 11.45 19.60 19.01
N ALA A 40 10.59 20.42 18.38
CA ALA A 40 9.23 20.00 18.04
C ALA A 40 9.22 18.74 17.16
N LEU A 41 10.06 18.70 16.12
CA LEU A 41 10.17 17.57 15.22
C LEU A 41 10.66 16.33 15.97
N ALA A 42 11.71 16.47 16.78
CA ALA A 42 12.29 15.37 17.55
C ALA A 42 11.31 14.73 18.54
N ILE A 43 10.34 15.49 19.05
CA ILE A 43 9.30 14.99 19.96
C ILE A 43 8.10 14.43 19.20
N LEU A 44 7.57 15.17 18.21
CA LEU A 44 6.31 14.83 17.55
C LEU A 44 6.47 13.68 16.56
N LYS A 45 7.58 13.62 15.83
CA LYS A 45 7.86 12.60 14.81
C LYS A 45 7.74 11.16 15.35
N PRO A 46 8.43 10.77 16.45
CA PRO A 46 8.26 9.42 17.01
C PRO A 46 6.84 9.14 17.52
N ILE A 47 6.10 10.14 18.02
CA ILE A 47 4.71 9.94 18.47
C ILE A 47 3.81 9.53 17.30
N VAL A 48 4.07 10.08 16.10
CA VAL A 48 3.29 9.77 14.89
C VAL A 48 3.73 8.45 14.28
N TYR A 49 5.04 8.18 14.24
CA TYR A 49 5.58 7.06 13.46
C TYR A 49 5.95 5.82 14.27
N ASP A 50 6.11 5.87 15.59
CA ASP A 50 6.41 4.68 16.42
C ASP A 50 5.13 4.02 16.99
N VAL A 51 3.95 4.32 16.44
CA VAL A 51 2.68 3.71 16.87
C VAL A 51 2.69 2.22 16.56
N SER A 52 2.85 1.38 17.57
CA SER A 52 3.23 -0.03 17.36
C SER A 52 2.08 -1.01 17.27
N ASP A 53 0.84 -0.56 17.31
CA ASP A 53 -0.27 -1.46 17.60
C ASP A 53 -1.38 -1.38 16.56
N ASN A 54 -1.64 -2.50 15.90
CA ASN A 54 -2.83 -2.71 15.07
C ASN A 54 -4.14 -2.47 15.87
N ARG A 55 -4.08 -2.45 17.22
CA ARG A 55 -5.23 -2.15 18.09
C ARG A 55 -5.53 -0.65 18.22
N ALA A 56 -4.56 0.21 17.95
CA ALA A 56 -4.74 1.65 17.92
C ALA A 56 -4.23 2.19 16.58
N PRO A 57 -5.01 2.04 15.49
CA PRO A 57 -4.56 2.37 14.13
C PRO A 57 -4.36 3.88 13.89
N TRP A 58 -4.36 4.69 14.95
CA TRP A 58 -4.35 6.14 14.89
C TRP A 58 -3.27 6.68 15.81
N SER A 59 -2.36 7.47 15.25
CA SER A 59 -1.47 8.34 16.00
C SER A 59 -2.26 9.44 16.74
N ASP A 60 -1.62 10.08 17.71
CA ASP A 60 -2.21 11.23 18.40
C ASP A 60 -2.54 12.34 17.37
N PRO A 61 -3.80 12.78 17.23
CA PRO A 61 -4.21 13.67 16.15
C PRO A 61 -3.60 15.07 16.27
N TRP A 62 -3.25 15.53 17.48
CA TRP A 62 -2.53 16.79 17.64
C TRP A 62 -1.10 16.64 17.17
N ALA A 63 -0.40 15.57 17.57
CA ALA A 63 0.96 15.32 17.10
C ALA A 63 1.01 15.23 15.56
N THR A 64 0.06 14.50 14.96
CA THR A 64 -0.05 14.34 13.50
C THR A 64 -0.36 15.66 12.81
N ALA A 65 -1.28 16.48 13.34
CA ALA A 65 -1.62 17.78 12.75
C ALA A 65 -0.44 18.75 12.79
N TYR A 66 0.28 18.83 13.91
CA TYR A 66 1.47 19.67 14.01
C TYR A 66 2.62 19.17 13.12
N LEU A 67 2.82 17.85 13.02
CA LEU A 67 3.79 17.29 12.11
C LEU A 67 3.44 17.59 10.64
N ALA A 68 2.17 17.45 10.25
CA ALA A 68 1.67 17.85 8.93
C ALA A 68 1.94 19.33 8.65
N GLN A 69 1.73 20.19 9.65
CA GLN A 69 1.98 21.62 9.58
C GLN A 69 3.47 21.95 9.38
N MET A 70 4.37 21.19 10.01
CA MET A 70 5.82 21.33 9.83
C MET A 70 6.24 20.96 8.40
N PHE A 71 5.74 19.83 7.87
CA PHE A 71 5.98 19.45 6.47
C PHE A 71 5.33 20.41 5.46
N ARG A 72 4.19 21.04 5.79
CA ARG A 72 3.59 22.07 4.93
C ARG A 72 4.52 23.26 4.73
N ARG A 73 5.13 23.74 5.83
CA ARG A 73 5.91 24.98 5.86
C ARG A 73 7.42 24.81 5.75
N GLY A 74 7.92 23.58 5.83
CA GLY A 74 9.36 23.33 5.95
C GLY A 74 9.95 23.80 7.29
N GLU A 75 9.16 23.74 8.36
CA GLU A 75 9.59 24.19 9.69
C GLU A 75 10.35 23.04 10.38
N GLY A 76 11.69 23.12 10.40
CA GLY A 76 12.55 22.06 10.96
C GLY A 76 12.72 20.83 10.05
N THR A 77 12.15 20.86 8.85
CA THR A 77 12.22 19.81 7.82
C THR A 77 12.14 20.43 6.43
N ALA A 78 12.38 19.68 5.35
CA ALA A 78 12.06 20.14 4.01
C ALA A 78 10.52 20.18 3.80
N PRO A 79 9.99 21.15 3.04
CA PRO A 79 8.58 21.13 2.66
C PRO A 79 8.22 19.85 1.89
N ASP A 80 7.07 19.28 2.23
CA ASP A 80 6.58 18.02 1.68
C ASP A 80 5.05 18.00 1.67
N TRP A 81 4.49 18.52 0.58
CA TRP A 81 3.05 18.72 0.45
C TRP A 81 2.25 17.42 0.36
N PRO A 82 2.68 16.39 -0.39
CA PRO A 82 2.00 15.10 -0.41
C PRO A 82 1.93 14.45 0.98
N LEU A 83 3.04 14.44 1.73
CA LEU A 83 3.05 13.89 3.09
C LEU A 83 2.20 14.73 4.04
N SER A 84 2.32 16.06 3.98
CA SER A 84 1.48 16.97 4.76
C SER A 84 -0.01 16.74 4.49
N CYS A 85 -0.42 16.61 3.23
CA CYS A 85 -1.79 16.33 2.84
C CYS A 85 -2.26 14.96 3.37
N ALA A 86 -1.42 13.91 3.25
CA ALA A 86 -1.74 12.59 3.77
C ALA A 86 -1.97 12.60 5.28
N LEU A 87 -1.10 13.29 6.05
CA LEU A 87 -1.23 13.45 7.50
C LEU A 87 -2.45 14.29 7.90
N PHE A 88 -2.74 15.40 7.21
CA PHE A 88 -3.95 16.17 7.47
C PHE A 88 -5.22 15.38 7.18
N ASN A 89 -5.28 14.65 6.06
CA ASN A 89 -6.41 13.78 5.73
C ASN A 89 -6.60 12.66 6.77
N HIS A 90 -5.51 12.14 7.34
CA HIS A 90 -5.59 11.17 8.44
C HIS A 90 -6.31 11.76 9.66
N VAL A 91 -5.88 12.95 10.11
CA VAL A 91 -6.48 13.66 11.25
C VAL A 91 -7.94 14.05 10.97
N TRP A 92 -8.23 14.50 9.75
CA TRP A 92 -9.57 14.85 9.32
C TRP A 92 -10.53 13.66 9.33
N GLY A 93 -10.09 12.52 8.78
CA GLY A 93 -10.86 11.28 8.81
C GLY A 93 -11.17 10.84 10.26
N TYR A 94 -10.16 10.91 11.13
CA TYR A 94 -10.29 10.54 12.53
C TYR A 94 -11.28 11.43 13.30
N THR A 95 -11.15 12.76 13.17
CA THR A 95 -11.99 13.73 13.89
C THR A 95 -13.44 13.69 13.42
N ARG A 96 -13.69 13.45 12.12
CA ARG A 96 -15.05 13.37 11.57
C ARG A 96 -15.79 12.09 11.96
N GLN A 97 -15.10 10.94 12.04
CA GLN A 97 -15.73 9.65 12.35
C GLN A 97 -16.23 9.53 13.79
N ARG A 98 -15.66 10.28 14.75
CA ARG A 98 -16.03 10.21 16.17
C ARG A 98 -17.21 11.10 16.58
N GLY A 99 -17.83 11.81 15.63
CA GLY A 99 -19.03 12.64 15.87
C GLY A 99 -18.79 13.87 16.76
N PRO A 100 -19.86 14.61 17.14
CA PRO A 100 -19.77 15.85 17.91
C PRO A 100 -19.17 15.72 19.33
N GLY A 101 -18.99 14.49 19.82
CA GLY A 101 -18.31 14.18 21.09
C GLY A 101 -16.84 13.76 20.92
N GLY A 102 -16.35 13.66 19.68
CA GLY A 102 -14.95 13.44 19.35
C GLY A 102 -14.10 14.69 19.57
N ILE A 103 -12.77 14.52 19.62
CA ILE A 103 -11.79 15.60 19.79
C ILE A 103 -12.19 16.81 18.93
N GLY A 104 -12.32 17.99 19.56
CA GLY A 104 -12.69 19.21 18.87
C GLY A 104 -11.84 19.42 17.63
N THR A 105 -12.43 19.96 16.56
CA THR A 105 -11.77 20.22 15.28
C THR A 105 -10.46 20.98 15.53
N ILE A 106 -9.33 20.43 15.07
CA ILE A 106 -8.04 21.12 15.15
C ILE A 106 -8.08 22.28 14.13
N PRO A 107 -8.02 23.56 14.55
CA PRO A 107 -8.48 24.68 13.73
C PRO A 107 -7.80 24.86 12.38
N PHE A 108 -6.55 24.39 12.24
CA PHE A 108 -5.75 24.56 11.04
C PHE A 108 -5.74 23.34 10.12
N VAL A 109 -6.41 22.23 10.47
CA VAL A 109 -6.42 21.01 9.62
C VAL A 109 -7.16 21.28 8.32
N GLU A 110 -8.35 21.89 8.36
CA GLU A 110 -9.12 22.18 7.15
C GLU A 110 -8.38 23.11 6.20
N ASP A 111 -7.77 24.17 6.73
CA ASP A 111 -7.02 25.13 5.94
C ASP A 111 -5.72 24.50 5.41
N GLY A 112 -5.09 23.61 6.20
CA GLY A 112 -4.00 22.75 5.75
C GLY A 112 -4.40 21.92 4.53
N ILE A 113 -5.52 21.19 4.61
CA ILE A 113 -6.03 20.38 3.48
C ILE A 113 -6.28 21.24 2.25
N LYS A 114 -6.98 22.38 2.39
CA LYS A 114 -7.27 23.27 1.25
C LYS A 114 -6.00 23.77 0.56
N GLU A 115 -4.91 23.95 1.31
CA GLU A 115 -3.65 24.45 0.80
C GLU A 115 -2.80 23.37 0.13
N VAL A 116 -2.59 22.22 0.77
CA VAL A 116 -1.61 21.22 0.30
C VAL A 116 -2.21 20.02 -0.45
N CYS A 117 -3.53 19.79 -0.37
CA CYS A 117 -4.17 18.64 -1.02
C CYS A 117 -4.61 18.95 -2.46
N LEU A 118 -3.63 19.22 -3.32
CA LEU A 118 -3.86 19.49 -4.73
C LEU A 118 -4.27 18.23 -5.52
N PRO A 119 -5.10 18.35 -6.58
CA PRO A 119 -5.52 17.21 -7.41
C PRO A 119 -4.34 16.40 -8.00
N GLU A 120 -3.29 17.07 -8.46
CA GLU A 120 -2.10 16.47 -9.06
C GLU A 120 -1.28 15.63 -8.07
N LEU A 121 -1.44 15.84 -6.76
CA LEU A 121 -0.73 15.09 -5.72
C LEU A 121 -1.52 13.87 -5.23
N GLN A 122 -2.77 13.66 -5.68
CA GLN A 122 -3.67 12.67 -5.09
C GLN A 122 -3.18 11.22 -5.24
N ALA A 123 -2.49 10.90 -6.33
CA ALA A 123 -1.89 9.57 -6.50
C ALA A 123 -0.83 9.30 -5.40
N GLU A 124 0.06 10.25 -5.17
CA GLU A 124 1.12 10.17 -4.17
C GLU A 124 0.55 10.17 -2.74
N VAL A 125 -0.43 11.03 -2.47
CA VAL A 125 -1.16 11.06 -1.20
C VAL A 125 -1.85 9.72 -0.92
N SER A 126 -2.46 9.11 -1.93
CA SER A 126 -3.11 7.81 -1.79
C SER A 126 -2.10 6.70 -1.50
N ALA A 127 -0.96 6.68 -2.20
CA ALA A 127 0.12 5.73 -1.95
C ALA A 127 0.68 5.88 -0.53
N LEU A 128 0.96 7.11 -0.09
CA LEU A 128 1.41 7.40 1.27
C LEU A 128 0.42 6.93 2.33
N ARG A 129 -0.89 7.12 2.11
CA ARG A 129 -1.93 6.64 3.04
C ARG A 129 -2.00 5.11 3.09
N MET A 130 -1.83 4.43 1.96
CA MET A 130 -1.79 2.96 1.94
C MET A 130 -0.56 2.39 2.65
N ALA A 131 0.59 3.06 2.48
CA ALA A 131 1.87 2.63 3.03
C ALA A 131 2.14 3.13 4.47
N GLY A 132 1.19 3.84 5.09
CA GLY A 132 1.33 4.29 6.48
C GLY A 132 2.29 5.47 6.68
N TYR A 133 2.29 6.43 5.76
CA TYR A 133 3.00 7.71 5.81
C TYR A 133 4.52 7.59 5.78
N LEU A 134 5.06 6.97 4.74
CA LEU A 134 6.49 6.70 4.58
C LEU A 134 7.37 7.94 4.82
N ASP A 135 8.32 7.81 5.75
CA ASP A 135 9.33 8.83 6.03
C ASP A 135 10.62 8.53 5.25
N GLY A 136 11.29 9.59 4.78
CA GLY A 136 12.57 9.49 4.08
C GLY A 136 12.53 9.01 2.63
N VAL A 137 11.35 8.65 2.09
CA VAL A 137 11.24 8.23 0.68
C VAL A 137 11.48 9.41 -0.25
N THR A 138 12.61 9.35 -0.95
CA THR A 138 13.03 10.32 -1.96
C THR A 138 13.06 9.64 -3.31
N ARG A 139 12.66 10.37 -4.36
CA ARG A 139 12.76 9.87 -5.74
C ARG A 139 14.20 9.50 -6.06
N ARG A 140 14.42 8.28 -6.51
CA ARG A 140 15.69 7.77 -7.03
C ARG A 140 15.50 7.29 -8.44
N GLU A 141 16.50 7.51 -9.26
CA GLU A 141 16.52 7.11 -10.66
C GLU A 141 17.81 6.35 -10.92
N PHE A 142 17.69 5.22 -11.61
CA PHE A 142 18.77 4.29 -11.93
C PHE A 142 18.74 4.05 -13.43
N VAL A 143 19.85 4.24 -14.12
CA VAL A 143 20.01 3.89 -15.53
C VAL A 143 20.70 2.54 -15.57
N LEU A 144 20.00 1.50 -16.03
CA LEU A 144 20.48 0.12 -15.98
C LEU A 144 21.39 -0.20 -17.17
N ASP A 145 20.79 -0.45 -18.33
CA ASP A 145 21.46 -0.82 -19.57
C ASP A 145 20.88 0.04 -20.71
N GLY A 146 21.73 0.84 -21.37
CA GLY A 146 21.33 1.62 -22.54
C GLY A 146 20.18 2.60 -22.28
N SER A 147 18.98 2.26 -22.74
CA SER A 147 17.76 3.07 -22.59
C SER A 147 16.86 2.64 -21.42
N SER A 148 17.20 1.56 -20.71
CA SER A 148 16.39 1.07 -19.60
C SER A 148 16.68 1.85 -18.32
N TRP A 149 15.62 2.25 -17.62
CA TRP A 149 15.73 2.99 -16.36
C TRP A 149 14.70 2.52 -15.35
N ILE A 150 15.04 2.69 -14.07
CA ILE A 150 14.14 2.46 -12.94
C ILE A 150 14.02 3.77 -12.18
N VAL A 151 12.80 4.17 -11.87
CA VAL A 151 12.54 5.16 -10.84
C VAL A 151 11.91 4.48 -9.64
N ALA A 152 12.45 4.76 -8.46
CA ALA A 152 11.80 4.45 -7.20
C ALA A 152 11.32 5.75 -6.57
N ASP A 153 10.03 5.85 -6.28
CA ASP A 153 9.45 6.94 -5.51
C ASP A 153 8.33 6.42 -4.59
N ARG A 154 7.47 7.31 -4.10
CA ARG A 154 6.42 6.94 -3.13
C ARG A 154 5.28 6.13 -3.75
N LEU A 155 5.15 6.15 -5.07
CA LEU A 155 4.19 5.31 -5.78
C LEU A 155 4.72 3.88 -5.96
N GLY A 156 6.02 3.66 -5.76
CA GLY A 156 6.68 2.37 -5.90
C GLY A 156 7.83 2.44 -6.90
N PHE A 157 8.00 1.37 -7.67
CA PHE A 157 9.02 1.26 -8.72
C PHE A 157 8.37 1.36 -10.08
N HIS A 158 8.96 2.18 -10.92
CA HIS A 158 8.58 2.44 -12.29
C HIS A 158 9.73 1.98 -13.17
N ILE A 159 9.53 0.89 -13.92
CA ILE A 159 10.57 0.26 -14.72
C ILE A 159 10.22 0.48 -16.19
N ASP A 160 11.11 1.15 -16.93
CA ASP A 160 11.00 1.36 -18.37
C ASP A 160 12.18 0.64 -19.04
N LEU A 161 11.88 -0.26 -19.98
CA LEU A 161 12.89 -1.06 -20.69
C LEU A 161 13.31 -0.43 -22.03
N GLY A 162 12.86 0.79 -22.31
CA GLY A 162 12.93 1.39 -23.62
C GLY A 162 11.86 0.84 -24.57
N GLY A 163 11.64 1.54 -25.68
CA GLY A 163 10.63 1.12 -26.67
C GLY A 163 9.18 1.25 -26.21
N GLY A 164 8.92 1.86 -25.06
CA GLY A 164 7.58 2.11 -24.50
C GLY A 164 7.03 0.98 -23.63
N GLU A 165 7.84 -0.03 -23.30
CA GLU A 165 7.46 -1.04 -22.31
C GLU A 165 7.69 -0.48 -20.90
N HIS A 166 6.61 -0.40 -20.12
CA HIS A 166 6.58 0.20 -18.79
C HIS A 166 5.89 -0.73 -17.80
N HIS A 167 6.48 -0.89 -16.62
CA HIS A 167 5.94 -1.72 -15.55
C HIS A 167 6.00 -1.01 -14.21
N ASP A 168 4.86 -1.01 -13.51
CA ASP A 168 4.70 -0.41 -12.19
C ASP A 168 4.63 -1.50 -11.11
N VAL A 169 5.58 -1.47 -10.18
CA VAL A 169 5.54 -2.28 -8.97
C VAL A 169 5.12 -1.36 -7.82
N GLY A 170 3.91 -1.57 -7.29
CA GLY A 170 3.38 -0.75 -6.20
C GLY A 170 4.28 -0.75 -4.94
N PRO A 171 3.94 0.05 -3.92
CA PRO A 171 4.81 0.33 -2.76
C PRO A 171 4.85 -0.83 -1.75
N THR A 172 4.97 -2.08 -2.21
CA THR A 172 5.04 -3.29 -1.38
C THR A 172 6.31 -3.39 -0.55
N MET A 173 7.32 -2.57 -0.85
CA MET A 173 8.61 -2.58 -0.16
C MET A 173 8.55 -2.01 1.25
N MET A 174 7.58 -1.14 1.54
CA MET A 174 7.52 -0.43 2.81
C MET A 174 6.18 -0.64 3.48
N SER A 175 6.24 -1.10 4.73
CA SER A 175 5.11 -1.18 5.61
C SER A 175 4.92 0.12 6.39
N TRP A 176 3.81 0.17 7.11
CA TRP A 176 3.55 1.22 8.08
C TRP A 176 4.74 1.33 9.04
N HIS A 177 5.13 2.55 9.38
CA HIS A 177 6.22 2.84 10.31
C HIS A 177 7.64 2.56 9.79
N ASP A 178 7.79 2.21 8.51
CA ASP A 178 9.12 2.06 7.91
C ASP A 178 9.72 3.43 7.57
N VAL A 179 11.04 3.55 7.74
CA VAL A 179 11.82 4.73 7.34
C VAL A 179 12.84 4.33 6.29
N MET A 180 12.74 4.91 5.09
CA MET A 180 13.72 4.68 4.04
C MET A 180 15.00 5.44 4.37
N VAL A 181 16.13 4.74 4.35
CA VAL A 181 17.45 5.31 4.67
C VAL A 181 18.25 5.51 3.39
N SER A 182 18.32 4.49 2.55
CA SER A 182 19.09 4.54 1.30
C SER A 182 18.55 3.53 0.30
N LEU A 183 18.60 3.89 -0.98
CA LEU A 183 18.39 2.96 -2.09
C LEU A 183 19.44 3.25 -3.16
N THR A 184 20.22 2.24 -3.48
CA THR A 184 21.33 2.32 -4.44
C THR A 184 21.31 1.11 -5.37
N GLU A 185 21.79 1.28 -6.59
CA GLU A 185 22.16 0.12 -7.42
C GLU A 185 23.44 -0.50 -6.86
N ALA A 186 23.51 -1.83 -6.83
CA ALA A 186 24.71 -2.56 -6.43
C ALA A 186 25.73 -2.54 -7.58
N ASP A 187 27.02 -2.53 -7.26
CA ASP A 187 28.11 -2.63 -8.24
C ASP A 187 28.21 -4.03 -8.90
N VAL A 188 27.27 -4.93 -8.61
CA VAL A 188 27.19 -6.27 -9.18
C VAL A 188 26.06 -6.32 -10.19
N SER A 189 26.38 -6.79 -11.39
CA SER A 189 25.39 -7.19 -12.40
C SER A 189 25.89 -8.42 -13.15
N LEU A 190 24.97 -9.23 -13.66
CA LEU A 190 25.28 -10.48 -14.34
C LEU A 190 24.58 -10.54 -15.69
N PRO A 191 25.16 -11.21 -16.71
CA PRO A 191 24.40 -11.54 -17.91
C PRO A 191 23.16 -12.36 -17.54
N ASP A 192 22.00 -11.99 -18.06
CA ASP A 192 20.84 -12.86 -17.99
C ASP A 192 21.04 -14.03 -18.95
N ARG A 193 20.84 -15.25 -18.46
CA ARG A 193 20.94 -16.46 -19.30
C ARG A 193 19.75 -16.64 -20.25
N TRP A 194 18.66 -15.89 -20.04
CA TRP A 194 17.43 -16.01 -20.83
C TRP A 194 17.16 -14.79 -21.72
N SER A 195 17.91 -13.71 -21.56
CA SER A 195 17.77 -12.50 -22.36
C SER A 195 19.14 -11.93 -22.71
N THR A 196 19.17 -10.92 -23.57
CA THR A 196 20.41 -10.17 -23.86
C THR A 196 20.68 -9.07 -22.82
N ALA A 197 19.76 -8.85 -21.89
CA ALA A 197 19.89 -7.84 -20.84
C ALA A 197 20.74 -8.36 -19.67
N ARG A 198 21.20 -7.46 -18.82
CA ARG A 198 21.83 -7.83 -17.56
C ARG A 198 20.77 -7.93 -16.45
N VAL A 199 21.08 -8.73 -15.44
CA VAL A 199 20.39 -8.74 -14.16
C VAL A 199 21.08 -7.70 -13.28
N HIS A 200 20.29 -6.74 -12.78
CA HIS A 200 20.75 -5.71 -11.87
C HIS A 200 20.25 -5.99 -10.46
N PHE A 201 20.92 -5.40 -9.46
CA PHE A 201 20.49 -5.52 -8.07
C PHE A 201 20.35 -4.13 -7.45
N LEU A 202 19.25 -3.91 -6.73
CA LEU A 202 19.05 -2.70 -5.94
C LEU A 202 19.13 -3.05 -4.46
N GLU A 203 19.79 -2.18 -3.68
CA GLU A 203 19.99 -2.35 -2.25
C GLU A 203 19.24 -1.27 -1.48
N LEU A 204 18.22 -1.69 -0.74
CA LEU A 204 17.42 -0.84 0.13
C LEU A 204 17.86 -1.02 1.58
N PHE A 205 18.21 0.08 2.23
CA PHE A 205 18.30 0.15 3.68
C PHE A 205 17.06 0.85 4.23
N LYS A 206 16.37 0.21 5.18
CA LYS A 206 15.22 0.79 5.86
C LYS A 206 15.17 0.43 7.34
N TRP A 207 14.68 1.35 8.16
CA TRP A 207 14.30 1.02 9.53
C TRP A 207 12.89 0.47 9.57
N THR A 208 12.68 -0.57 10.38
CA THR A 208 11.36 -1.00 10.82
C THR A 208 11.28 -0.83 12.34
N ASN A 209 10.18 -0.27 12.82
CA ASN A 209 9.95 -0.02 14.23
C ASN A 209 8.92 -1.02 14.75
N ARG A 210 9.22 -1.63 15.90
CA ARG A 210 8.31 -2.54 16.61
C ARG A 210 8.33 -2.22 18.10
N ILE A 211 7.29 -2.60 18.83
CA ILE A 211 7.36 -2.62 20.29
C ILE A 211 7.62 -4.06 20.74
N ASP A 212 8.59 -4.23 21.64
CA ASP A 212 8.79 -5.46 22.38
C ASP A 212 7.60 -5.63 23.34
N GLU A 213 6.77 -6.63 23.06
CA GLU A 213 5.55 -6.92 23.84
C GLU A 213 5.84 -7.23 25.31
N THR A 214 7.07 -7.64 25.65
CA THR A 214 7.45 -8.04 27.01
C THR A 214 7.69 -6.85 27.92
N ASN A 215 8.34 -5.80 27.42
CA ASN A 215 8.80 -4.67 28.22
C ASN A 215 8.28 -3.31 27.70
N GLY A 216 7.56 -3.29 26.59
CA GLY A 216 7.02 -2.08 25.96
C GLY A 216 8.09 -1.20 25.29
N ALA A 217 9.34 -1.64 25.20
CA ALA A 217 10.41 -0.87 24.58
C ALA A 217 10.27 -0.86 23.05
N ILE A 218 10.58 0.26 22.43
CA ILE A 218 10.67 0.34 20.97
C ILE A 218 11.94 -0.39 20.53
N VAL A 219 11.80 -1.38 19.66
CA VAL A 219 12.87 -2.10 18.99
C VAL A 219 12.90 -1.65 17.54
N ARG A 220 14.07 -1.20 17.09
CA ARG A 220 14.29 -0.73 15.73
C ARG A 220 15.24 -1.67 15.02
N HIS A 221 14.82 -2.18 13.87
CA HIS A 221 15.65 -3.02 13.02
C HIS A 221 16.03 -2.25 11.77
N LEU A 222 17.32 -2.11 11.48
CA LEU A 222 17.79 -1.68 10.18
C LEU A 222 17.86 -2.93 9.30
N HIS A 223 17.00 -2.96 8.29
CA HIS A 223 16.99 -3.98 7.26
C HIS A 223 17.86 -3.55 6.10
N TRP A 224 18.59 -4.51 5.54
CA TRP A 224 19.20 -4.47 4.22
C TRP A 224 18.46 -5.46 3.33
N ILE A 225 17.78 -4.94 2.31
CA ILE A 225 16.99 -5.73 1.38
C ILE A 225 17.63 -5.59 0.01
N VAL A 226 17.87 -6.72 -0.64
CA VAL A 226 18.35 -6.76 -2.02
C VAL A 226 17.20 -7.15 -2.92
N TYR A 227 16.98 -6.35 -3.96
CA TYR A 227 16.04 -6.63 -5.01
C TYR A 227 16.78 -7.03 -6.28
N GLU A 228 16.35 -8.11 -6.91
CA GLU A 228 16.78 -8.48 -8.25
C GLU A 228 15.87 -7.78 -9.26
N VAL A 229 16.49 -7.14 -10.25
CA VAL A 229 15.82 -6.56 -11.42
C VAL A 229 16.17 -7.43 -12.63
N ARG A 230 15.14 -8.01 -13.26
CA ARG A 230 15.28 -8.83 -14.46
C ARG A 230 14.24 -8.43 -15.49
N GLY A 231 14.64 -7.66 -16.50
CA GLY A 231 13.68 -7.01 -17.39
C GLY A 231 12.72 -6.14 -16.58
N ALA A 232 11.41 -6.33 -16.78
CA ALA A 232 10.36 -5.59 -16.07
C ALA A 232 10.06 -6.15 -14.66
N ASP A 233 10.66 -7.29 -14.29
CA ASP A 233 10.42 -7.93 -13.01
C ASP A 233 11.36 -7.37 -11.94
N LEU A 234 10.79 -7.12 -10.76
CA LEU A 234 11.49 -6.69 -9.55
C LEU A 234 11.02 -7.54 -8.38
N GLY A 235 11.95 -8.25 -7.73
CA GLY A 235 11.64 -9.14 -6.62
C GLY A 235 12.67 -9.07 -5.50
N PRO A 236 12.26 -9.10 -4.22
CA PRO A 236 13.21 -9.23 -3.11
C PRO A 236 13.86 -10.60 -3.14
N VAL A 237 15.20 -10.64 -3.09
CA VAL A 237 15.98 -11.88 -3.09
C VAL A 237 16.68 -12.15 -1.75
N THR A 238 16.85 -11.14 -0.91
CA THR A 238 17.23 -11.30 0.50
C THR A 238 16.76 -10.11 1.33
N ASP A 239 16.45 -10.37 2.60
CA ASP A 239 16.16 -9.35 3.62
C ASP A 239 16.90 -9.74 4.90
N GLN A 240 17.84 -8.90 5.32
CA GLN A 240 18.67 -9.13 6.48
C GLN A 240 18.59 -7.96 7.46
N ILE A 241 18.40 -8.27 8.74
CA ILE A 241 18.60 -7.29 9.81
C ILE A 241 20.11 -7.11 10.03
N VAL A 242 20.60 -5.90 9.77
CA VAL A 242 22.02 -5.52 9.88
C VAL A 242 22.34 -4.78 11.18
N LEU A 243 21.34 -4.16 11.80
CA LEU A 243 21.47 -3.50 13.10
C LEU A 243 20.15 -3.56 13.88
N THR A 244 20.24 -3.85 15.18
CA THR A 244 19.11 -3.80 16.12
C THR A 244 19.42 -2.76 17.19
N VAL A 245 18.48 -1.84 17.42
CA VAL A 245 18.55 -0.83 18.48
C VAL A 245 17.35 -0.98 19.39
N ILE A 246 17.58 -1.13 20.69
CA ILE A 246 16.52 -1.20 21.70
C ILE A 246 16.45 0.15 22.41
N GLY A 247 15.29 0.79 22.35
CA GLY A 247 15.08 2.16 22.78
C GLY A 247 15.79 3.17 21.88
N GLY A 248 16.03 4.38 22.41
CA GLY A 248 16.73 5.45 21.70
C GLY A 248 15.83 6.35 20.85
N PRO A 249 16.42 7.37 20.20
CA PRO A 249 15.69 8.34 19.39
C PRO A 249 15.11 7.69 18.13
N TYR A 250 14.17 8.40 17.50
CA TYR A 250 13.67 8.06 16.18
C TYR A 250 14.83 7.98 15.17
N PRO A 251 14.84 7.00 14.24
CA PRO A 251 16.00 6.78 13.39
C PRO A 251 16.25 7.97 12.46
N SER A 252 17.53 8.26 12.21
CA SER A 252 17.96 9.20 11.18
C SER A 252 17.68 8.60 9.78
N PRO A 253 17.32 9.42 8.78
CA PRO A 253 17.31 8.98 7.38
C PRO A 253 18.72 8.73 6.84
N GLU A 254 19.78 9.10 7.56
CA GLU A 254 21.16 8.80 7.18
C GLU A 254 21.56 7.38 7.58
N LEU A 255 22.30 6.70 6.69
CA LEU A 255 22.82 5.36 6.97
C LEU A 255 23.88 5.43 8.08
N PRO A 256 23.76 4.63 9.16
CA PRO A 256 24.75 4.67 10.23
C PRO A 256 26.16 4.33 9.72
N PRO A 257 27.21 4.98 10.25
CA PRO A 257 28.58 4.76 9.80
C PRO A 257 28.97 3.27 9.85
N GLY A 258 29.62 2.81 8.78
CA GLY A 258 30.11 1.43 8.66
C GLY A 258 29.06 0.40 8.19
N ILE A 259 27.75 0.69 8.25
CA ILE A 259 26.72 -0.27 7.82
C ILE A 259 26.84 -0.63 6.34
N ARG A 260 27.12 0.35 5.47
CA ARG A 260 27.33 0.12 4.03
C ARG A 260 28.41 -0.92 3.74
N ASN A 261 29.47 -0.96 4.55
CA ASN A 261 30.58 -1.90 4.41
C ASN A 261 30.32 -3.22 5.14
N ALA A 262 29.33 -3.23 6.04
CA ALA A 262 28.93 -4.44 6.75
C ALA A 262 28.03 -5.34 5.90
N ALA A 263 27.26 -4.76 4.97
CA ALA A 263 26.39 -5.48 4.05
C ALA A 263 26.95 -5.42 2.62
N VAL A 264 27.44 -6.56 2.14
CA VAL A 264 28.19 -6.67 0.88
C VAL A 264 27.49 -7.65 -0.05
N LEU A 265 27.38 -7.26 -1.32
CA LEU A 265 26.97 -8.09 -2.43
C LEU A 265 28.17 -8.23 -3.39
N GLU A 266 28.59 -9.44 -3.70
CA GLU A 266 29.74 -9.69 -4.58
C GLU A 266 29.55 -10.94 -5.45
N LEU A 267 30.38 -11.09 -6.47
CA LEU A 267 30.46 -12.32 -7.26
C LEU A 267 31.55 -13.22 -6.69
N ASN A 268 31.20 -14.47 -6.39
CA ASN A 268 32.17 -15.46 -5.97
C ASN A 268 32.93 -16.07 -7.17
N ASP A 269 33.92 -16.93 -6.89
CA ASP A 269 34.74 -17.60 -7.91
C ASP A 269 33.91 -18.50 -8.87
N ALA A 270 32.70 -18.89 -8.48
CA ALA A 270 31.77 -19.66 -9.31
C ALA A 270 30.85 -18.77 -10.17
N GLY A 271 31.02 -17.43 -10.12
CA GLY A 271 30.18 -16.47 -10.83
C GLY A 271 28.78 -16.30 -10.24
N GLN A 272 28.55 -16.76 -9.00
CA GLN A 272 27.28 -16.62 -8.31
C GLN A 272 27.28 -15.36 -7.46
N VAL A 273 26.11 -14.72 -7.32
CA VAL A 273 25.96 -13.58 -6.43
C VAL A 273 25.90 -14.07 -4.98
N GLU A 274 26.91 -13.72 -4.22
CA GLU A 274 27.02 -13.99 -2.79
C GLU A 274 26.75 -12.70 -2.01
N TRP A 275 26.03 -12.83 -0.89
CA TRP A 275 25.82 -11.75 0.04
C TRP A 275 26.45 -12.07 1.39
N PHE A 276 26.94 -11.03 2.06
CA PHE A 276 27.53 -11.09 3.39
C PHE A 276 26.97 -9.98 4.27
N VAL A 277 26.67 -10.33 5.52
CA VAL A 277 26.39 -9.36 6.59
C VAL A 277 27.41 -9.58 7.70
N ASN A 278 28.41 -8.70 7.73
CA ASN A 278 29.45 -8.66 8.73
C ASN A 278 28.85 -8.18 10.06
N GLY A 279 29.00 -8.99 11.09
CA GLY A 279 28.50 -8.71 12.44
C GLY A 279 28.92 -9.81 13.41
N PRO A 280 28.50 -9.75 14.69
CA PRO A 280 28.92 -10.72 15.71
C PRO A 280 28.67 -12.19 15.33
N ALA A 281 27.60 -12.45 14.56
CA ALA A 281 27.22 -13.78 14.11
C ALA A 281 27.48 -14.03 12.61
N GLY A 282 28.10 -13.08 11.88
CA GLY A 282 28.43 -13.14 10.45
C GLY A 282 27.52 -14.00 9.57
N LYS A 283 26.60 -13.38 8.82
CA LYS A 283 25.72 -14.14 7.91
C LYS A 283 26.24 -14.10 6.48
N ARG A 284 26.05 -15.18 5.74
CA ARG A 284 26.33 -15.25 4.30
C ARG A 284 25.31 -16.13 3.59
N GLY A 285 25.15 -15.92 2.28
CA GLY A 285 24.33 -16.79 1.44
C GLY A 285 24.49 -16.48 -0.03
N ILE A 286 23.99 -17.38 -0.87
CA ILE A 286 23.97 -17.21 -2.33
C ILE A 286 22.57 -16.81 -2.75
N ILE A 287 22.44 -15.80 -3.62
CA ILE A 287 21.16 -15.52 -4.29
C ILE A 287 20.95 -16.63 -5.31
N PRO A 288 19.92 -17.48 -5.15
CA PRO A 288 19.69 -18.56 -6.08
C PRO A 288 19.29 -17.98 -7.43
N GLU A 289 19.81 -18.54 -8.52
CA GLU A 289 19.25 -18.24 -9.83
C GLU A 289 17.79 -18.72 -9.84
N PRO A 290 16.84 -17.87 -10.26
CA PRO A 290 15.45 -18.28 -10.35
C PRO A 290 15.33 -19.56 -11.20
N ARG A 291 14.48 -20.49 -10.76
CA ARG A 291 14.16 -21.68 -11.57
C ARG A 291 13.27 -21.25 -12.71
N ARG A 292 13.49 -21.83 -13.90
CA ARG A 292 12.75 -21.50 -15.15
C ARG A 292 11.22 -21.58 -15.03
N GLY A 293 10.67 -22.23 -13.99
CA GLY A 293 9.24 -22.36 -13.73
C GLY A 293 8.72 -21.63 -12.49
N GLU A 294 9.54 -20.81 -11.82
CA GLU A 294 9.13 -19.98 -10.68
C GLU A 294 9.03 -18.49 -11.04
N MET A 295 9.35 -18.11 -12.29
CA MET A 295 8.92 -16.81 -12.80
C MET A 295 7.39 -16.82 -12.83
N PRO A 296 6.71 -15.79 -12.29
CA PRO A 296 5.27 -15.66 -12.46
C PRO A 296 4.96 -15.78 -13.96
N ASP A 297 3.95 -16.56 -14.30
CA ASP A 297 3.53 -16.88 -15.68
C ASP A 297 3.21 -15.64 -16.54
N SER A 298 3.37 -14.42 -16.02
CA SER A 298 3.29 -13.15 -16.74
C SER A 298 4.29 -13.02 -17.89
N MET A 299 5.41 -13.76 -17.89
CA MET A 299 6.41 -13.72 -18.99
C MET A 299 6.42 -14.91 -19.96
N GLN A 300 5.66 -15.99 -19.74
CA GLN A 300 5.61 -17.09 -20.73
C GLN A 300 4.67 -16.83 -21.92
N ALA A 301 4.00 -15.68 -21.97
CA ALA A 301 3.10 -15.35 -23.08
C ALA A 301 3.76 -14.53 -24.20
N VAL A 302 5.05 -14.70 -24.51
CA VAL A 302 5.63 -14.20 -25.78
C VAL A 302 6.62 -15.19 -26.43
N LEU A 303 6.02 -16.22 -27.07
CA LEU A 303 6.38 -16.86 -28.36
C LEU A 303 7.53 -17.90 -28.40
N PRO A 304 7.34 -19.07 -29.06
CA PRO A 304 6.92 -19.15 -30.46
C PRO A 304 5.73 -20.10 -30.72
N GLY A 305 4.68 -19.60 -31.37
CA GLY A 305 3.69 -20.43 -32.07
C GLY A 305 2.49 -20.94 -31.27
N GLY A 306 2.39 -20.68 -29.97
CA GLY A 306 1.14 -20.83 -29.24
C GLY A 306 0.20 -19.69 -29.64
N ARG A 307 -0.78 -19.95 -30.52
CA ARG A 307 -1.90 -19.02 -30.71
C ARG A 307 -2.41 -18.66 -29.32
N MET A 308 -2.35 -17.38 -28.96
CA MET A 308 -3.09 -16.85 -27.83
C MET A 308 -4.53 -17.32 -28.05
N GLU A 309 -5.00 -18.30 -27.28
CA GLU A 309 -6.28 -18.94 -27.56
C GLU A 309 -7.33 -17.83 -27.51
N GLU A 310 -7.95 -17.53 -28.64
CA GLU A 310 -9.13 -16.68 -28.61
C GLU A 310 -10.19 -17.43 -27.80
N PRO A 311 -10.98 -16.72 -26.96
CA PRO A 311 -12.09 -17.35 -26.27
C PRO A 311 -12.96 -18.08 -27.31
N ALA A 312 -13.44 -19.26 -26.96
CA ALA A 312 -14.37 -19.97 -27.83
C ALA A 312 -15.60 -19.08 -28.12
N SER A 313 -16.26 -19.31 -29.25
CA SER A 313 -17.40 -18.46 -29.65
C SER A 313 -18.50 -18.35 -28.57
N ASP A 314 -18.66 -19.39 -27.75
CA ASP A 314 -19.63 -19.48 -26.65
C ASP A 314 -19.14 -18.92 -25.31
N PHE A 315 -17.95 -18.31 -25.26
CA PHE A 315 -17.36 -17.76 -24.05
C PHE A 315 -18.27 -16.72 -23.41
N ALA A 316 -18.68 -16.98 -22.18
CA ALA A 316 -19.52 -16.09 -21.38
C ALA A 316 -19.24 -16.31 -19.90
N VAL A 317 -19.40 -15.25 -19.11
CA VAL A 317 -19.26 -15.31 -17.65
C VAL A 317 -20.50 -14.75 -16.96
N ARG A 318 -20.79 -15.28 -15.78
CA ARG A 318 -21.71 -14.68 -14.82
C ARG A 318 -20.96 -14.50 -13.51
N PHE A 319 -20.77 -13.25 -13.12
CA PHE A 319 -20.12 -12.86 -11.88
C PHE A 319 -21.19 -12.27 -10.95
N ASP A 320 -21.28 -12.83 -9.75
CA ASP A 320 -22.24 -12.45 -8.73
C ASP A 320 -21.49 -12.15 -7.44
N HIS A 321 -21.54 -10.88 -7.03
CA HIS A 321 -21.07 -10.42 -5.72
C HIS A 321 -22.29 -10.20 -4.82
N LYS A 322 -22.42 -11.05 -3.79
CA LYS A 322 -23.58 -11.05 -2.88
C LYS A 322 -23.51 -9.97 -1.79
N GLY A 323 -22.71 -8.92 -2.06
CA GLY A 323 -22.55 -7.65 -1.34
C GLY A 323 -23.82 -6.86 -1.12
N CYS A 324 -23.76 -5.90 -0.18
CA CYS A 324 -24.79 -4.88 0.00
C CYS A 324 -25.04 -4.02 -1.26
N HIS A 325 -24.12 -4.05 -2.23
CA HIS A 325 -24.23 -3.35 -3.51
C HIS A 325 -24.68 -4.21 -4.68
N TYR A 326 -24.92 -5.52 -4.49
CA TYR A 326 -25.28 -6.50 -5.54
C TYR A 326 -24.69 -6.15 -6.90
N GLU A 327 -23.41 -6.43 -7.09
CA GLU A 327 -22.83 -6.33 -8.43
C GLU A 327 -23.03 -7.65 -9.16
N TYR A 328 -23.77 -7.58 -10.27
CA TYR A 328 -24.13 -8.74 -11.06
C TYR A 328 -23.82 -8.47 -12.52
N LEU A 329 -22.82 -9.17 -13.07
CA LEU A 329 -22.54 -9.22 -14.49
C LEU A 329 -23.01 -10.57 -15.03
N ASP A 330 -23.84 -10.56 -16.07
CA ASP A 330 -24.30 -11.78 -16.75
C ASP A 330 -24.19 -11.63 -18.26
N MET A 331 -23.10 -12.15 -18.82
CA MET A 331 -22.88 -12.19 -20.26
C MET A 331 -23.75 -13.22 -20.98
N PHE A 332 -24.36 -14.17 -20.27
CA PHE A 332 -25.32 -15.10 -20.87
C PHE A 332 -26.60 -14.37 -21.26
N LYS A 333 -26.98 -13.35 -20.48
CA LYS A 333 -28.16 -12.50 -20.71
C LYS A 333 -27.81 -11.14 -21.32
N GLY A 334 -26.53 -10.75 -21.32
CA GLY A 334 -26.09 -9.43 -21.76
C GLY A 334 -26.59 -8.32 -20.83
N THR A 335 -26.50 -8.55 -19.51
CA THR A 335 -27.00 -7.61 -18.49
C THR A 335 -25.99 -7.34 -17.38
N TYR A 336 -26.05 -6.15 -16.80
CA TYR A 336 -25.32 -5.74 -15.61
C TYR A 336 -26.25 -5.06 -14.60
N SER A 337 -26.03 -5.28 -13.31
CA SER A 337 -26.73 -4.60 -12.21
C SER A 337 -25.71 -4.14 -11.17
N ALA A 338 -25.93 -2.94 -10.65
CA ALA A 338 -25.10 -2.31 -9.63
C ALA A 338 -25.97 -1.53 -8.65
N GLY A 339 -25.61 -1.52 -7.37
CA GLY A 339 -26.25 -0.71 -6.33
C GLY A 339 -27.73 -1.02 -6.13
N GLY A 340 -28.16 -2.26 -6.41
CA GLY A 340 -29.56 -2.68 -6.32
C GLY A 340 -30.47 -2.13 -7.43
N ALA A 341 -29.94 -1.44 -8.44
CA ALA A 341 -30.69 -1.12 -9.65
C ALA A 341 -31.02 -2.42 -10.42
N GLY A 342 -32.21 -2.50 -11.02
CA GLY A 342 -32.57 -3.67 -11.84
C GLY A 342 -31.57 -3.92 -12.99
N PRO A 343 -31.50 -5.14 -13.53
CA PRO A 343 -30.56 -5.47 -14.61
C PRO A 343 -30.74 -4.56 -15.83
N ALA A 344 -29.65 -3.92 -16.27
CA ALA A 344 -29.59 -3.09 -17.46
C ALA A 344 -28.81 -3.83 -18.58
N PRO A 345 -29.16 -3.63 -19.86
CA PRO A 345 -28.38 -4.19 -20.96
C PRO A 345 -26.91 -3.75 -20.89
N PHE A 346 -26.01 -4.72 -21.02
CA PHE A 346 -24.57 -4.50 -20.95
C PHE A 346 -23.83 -5.51 -21.82
N VAL A 347 -22.91 -5.01 -22.64
CA VAL A 347 -22.11 -5.84 -23.55
C VAL A 347 -20.66 -5.39 -23.43
N LEU A 348 -19.77 -6.34 -23.12
CA LEU A 348 -18.33 -6.08 -23.11
C LEU A 348 -17.83 -5.83 -24.53
N SER A 349 -16.93 -4.86 -24.67
CA SER A 349 -16.13 -4.71 -25.89
C SER A 349 -15.28 -5.96 -26.14
N LYS A 350 -14.79 -6.13 -27.38
CA LYS A 350 -13.90 -7.25 -27.73
C LYS A 350 -12.67 -7.30 -26.80
N GLU A 351 -12.06 -6.15 -26.52
CA GLU A 351 -10.88 -6.02 -25.66
C GLU A 351 -11.18 -6.39 -24.21
N GLN A 352 -12.30 -5.91 -23.65
CA GLN A 352 -12.74 -6.30 -22.30
C GLN A 352 -13.03 -7.80 -22.23
N ARG A 353 -13.71 -8.38 -23.23
CA ARG A 353 -13.98 -9.83 -23.30
C ARG A 353 -12.68 -10.64 -23.32
N THR A 354 -11.69 -10.22 -24.11
CA THR A 354 -10.36 -10.85 -24.12
C THR A 354 -9.64 -10.70 -22.78
N THR A 355 -9.77 -9.55 -22.11
CA THR A 355 -9.16 -9.29 -20.80
C THR A 355 -9.76 -10.20 -19.72
N VAL A 356 -11.09 -10.30 -19.64
CA VAL A 356 -11.79 -11.26 -18.75
C VAL A 356 -11.33 -12.69 -19.03
N PHE A 357 -11.26 -13.07 -20.31
CA PHE A 357 -10.84 -14.42 -20.69
C PHE A 357 -9.43 -14.74 -20.20
N LYS A 358 -8.46 -13.85 -20.43
CA LYS A 358 -7.08 -14.01 -19.96
C LYS A 358 -7.02 -14.16 -18.44
N ALA A 359 -7.76 -13.34 -17.70
CA ALA A 359 -7.81 -13.43 -16.25
C ALA A 359 -8.39 -14.77 -15.75
N ILE A 360 -9.40 -15.31 -16.42
CA ILE A 360 -10.00 -16.62 -16.10
C ILE A 360 -9.02 -17.77 -16.35
N VAL A 361 -8.29 -17.72 -17.46
CA VAL A 361 -7.25 -18.71 -17.78
C VAL A 361 -6.13 -18.64 -16.75
N ALA A 362 -5.67 -17.44 -16.41
CA ALA A 362 -4.64 -17.23 -15.39
C ALA A 362 -5.06 -17.73 -14.00
N ALA A 363 -6.34 -17.57 -13.63
CA ALA A 363 -6.91 -18.08 -12.38
C ALA A 363 -7.23 -19.58 -12.41
N ARG A 364 -7.00 -20.28 -13.54
CA ARG A 364 -7.24 -21.71 -13.73
C ARG A 364 -8.63 -22.15 -13.26
N ILE A 365 -9.66 -21.33 -13.54
CA ILE A 365 -11.01 -21.52 -12.99
C ILE A 365 -11.55 -22.95 -13.17
N PHE A 366 -11.34 -23.55 -14.35
CA PHE A 366 -11.81 -24.90 -14.66
C PHE A 366 -11.12 -26.03 -13.88
N GLU A 367 -10.05 -25.73 -13.14
CA GLU A 367 -9.32 -26.67 -12.30
C GLU A 367 -9.62 -26.48 -10.81
N LEU A 368 -10.20 -25.35 -10.43
CA LEU A 368 -10.55 -25.06 -9.04
C LEU A 368 -11.75 -25.91 -8.59
N PRO A 369 -11.82 -26.30 -7.31
CA PRO A 369 -13.04 -26.89 -6.76
C PRO A 369 -14.19 -25.88 -6.84
N ALA A 370 -15.43 -26.38 -6.91
CA ALA A 370 -16.61 -25.51 -7.04
C ALA A 370 -16.78 -24.54 -5.85
N VAL A 371 -16.23 -24.91 -4.69
CA VAL A 371 -16.16 -24.07 -3.49
C VAL A 371 -14.73 -24.13 -2.99
N THR A 372 -14.05 -22.98 -2.97
CA THR A 372 -12.65 -22.89 -2.55
C THR A 372 -12.50 -22.52 -1.06
N ASP A 373 -13.36 -21.65 -0.51
CA ASP A 373 -13.32 -21.21 0.90
C ASP A 373 -14.64 -20.52 1.35
N ALA A 374 -15.80 -21.14 1.11
CA ALA A 374 -17.10 -20.59 1.54
C ALA A 374 -17.41 -20.95 3.01
N GLY A 375 -16.59 -20.46 3.95
CA GLY A 375 -16.81 -20.64 5.39
C GLY A 375 -17.46 -19.42 6.03
N GLY A 376 -18.75 -19.50 6.38
CA GLY A 376 -19.39 -18.77 7.50
C GLY A 376 -19.30 -17.23 7.60
N GLY A 377 -18.89 -16.52 6.54
CA GLY A 377 -18.77 -15.05 6.53
C GLY A 377 -20.06 -14.30 6.20
N GLU A 378 -20.04 -12.97 6.30
CA GLU A 378 -21.15 -12.14 5.86
C GLU A 378 -21.39 -12.37 4.36
N PRO A 379 -22.66 -12.37 3.87
CA PRO A 379 -22.96 -12.52 2.44
C PRO A 379 -22.16 -11.56 1.56
N ALA A 380 -21.79 -10.40 2.10
CA ALA A 380 -21.03 -9.39 1.40
C ALA A 380 -19.58 -9.76 1.06
N ASP A 381 -19.03 -10.77 1.73
CA ASP A 381 -17.68 -11.24 1.45
C ASP A 381 -17.67 -12.37 0.40
N ASN A 382 -18.83 -12.80 -0.10
CA ASN A 382 -18.92 -13.97 -0.96
C ASN A 382 -19.07 -13.59 -2.44
N TYR A 383 -18.28 -14.26 -3.26
CA TYR A 383 -18.26 -14.13 -4.71
C TYR A 383 -18.61 -15.47 -5.37
N GLU A 384 -19.28 -15.40 -6.51
CA GLU A 384 -19.55 -16.55 -7.36
C GLU A 384 -19.22 -16.17 -8.81
N LEU A 385 -18.42 -16.98 -9.48
CA LEU A 385 -18.12 -16.85 -10.88
C LEU A 385 -18.46 -18.13 -11.61
N GLU A 386 -19.33 -18.00 -12.58
CA GLU A 386 -19.66 -19.04 -13.53
C GLU A 386 -19.05 -18.71 -14.89
N VAL A 387 -18.34 -19.66 -15.47
CA VAL A 387 -17.65 -19.53 -16.74
C VAL A 387 -18.14 -20.61 -17.70
N ARG A 388 -18.46 -20.21 -18.93
CA ARG A 388 -18.63 -21.11 -20.07
C ARG A 388 -17.56 -20.80 -21.11
N ASN A 389 -16.89 -21.83 -21.62
CA ASN A 389 -15.93 -21.71 -22.73
C ASN A 389 -15.75 -23.06 -23.42
N GLY A 390 -15.94 -23.12 -24.74
CA GLY A 390 -15.68 -24.31 -25.55
C GLY A 390 -16.59 -25.49 -25.17
N GLY A 391 -17.85 -25.22 -24.84
CA GLY A 391 -18.81 -26.24 -24.38
C GLY A 391 -18.63 -26.68 -22.93
N ARG A 392 -17.56 -26.26 -22.23
CA ARG A 392 -17.39 -26.51 -20.79
C ARG A 392 -18.07 -25.40 -19.99
N ARG A 393 -18.64 -25.77 -18.85
CA ARG A 393 -19.26 -24.84 -17.89
C ARG A 393 -18.79 -25.20 -16.48
N HIS A 394 -18.36 -24.22 -15.70
CA HIS A 394 -17.89 -24.42 -14.33
C HIS A 394 -18.24 -23.20 -13.47
N THR A 395 -18.52 -23.44 -12.19
CA THR A 395 -18.86 -22.40 -11.23
C THR A 395 -17.97 -22.52 -10.01
N VAL A 396 -17.36 -21.42 -9.61
CA VAL A 396 -16.49 -21.31 -8.44
C VAL A 396 -17.07 -20.28 -7.49
N SER A 397 -17.15 -20.61 -6.21
CA SER A 397 -17.54 -19.69 -5.14
C SER A 397 -16.42 -19.54 -4.11
N TRP A 398 -16.13 -18.30 -3.70
CA TRP A 398 -15.06 -17.98 -2.74
C TRP A 398 -15.42 -16.78 -1.85
N SER A 399 -14.68 -16.60 -0.76
CA SER A 399 -14.80 -15.43 0.12
C SER A 399 -13.69 -14.41 -0.14
N GLN A 400 -13.90 -13.13 0.21
CA GLN A 400 -12.89 -12.08 0.11
C GLN A 400 -11.62 -12.42 0.90
N SER A 401 -11.79 -13.12 2.02
CA SER A 401 -10.72 -13.64 2.86
C SER A 401 -10.00 -14.85 2.30
N SER A 402 -10.38 -15.36 1.12
CA SER A 402 -9.68 -16.49 0.51
C SER A 402 -8.21 -16.12 0.29
N GLY A 403 -7.30 -17.01 0.68
CA GLY A 403 -5.85 -16.80 0.50
C GLY A 403 -5.39 -16.89 -0.96
N ASP A 404 -6.32 -17.13 -1.90
CA ASP A 404 -6.03 -17.33 -3.31
C ASP A 404 -5.83 -15.98 -4.02
N ARG A 405 -4.56 -15.66 -4.28
CA ARG A 405 -4.15 -14.44 -4.99
C ARG A 405 -4.70 -14.38 -6.41
N SER A 406 -4.94 -15.52 -7.06
CA SER A 406 -5.42 -15.57 -8.45
C SER A 406 -6.90 -15.17 -8.54
N LEU A 407 -7.74 -15.63 -7.60
CA LEU A 407 -9.13 -15.21 -7.49
C LEU A 407 -9.25 -13.72 -7.12
N THR A 408 -8.36 -13.22 -6.27
CA THR A 408 -8.28 -11.79 -5.92
C THR A 408 -7.96 -10.92 -7.14
N ALA A 409 -6.99 -11.33 -7.97
CA ALA A 409 -6.60 -10.61 -9.19
C ALA A 409 -7.73 -10.63 -10.25
N LEU A 410 -8.39 -11.79 -10.42
CA LEU A 410 -9.54 -11.94 -11.30
C LEU A 410 -10.69 -11.03 -10.88
N MET A 411 -11.03 -11.03 -9.57
CA MET A 411 -12.06 -10.16 -9.00
C MET A 411 -11.75 -8.69 -9.28
N ARG A 412 -10.52 -8.22 -9.00
CA ARG A 412 -10.12 -6.84 -9.28
C ARG A 412 -10.27 -6.49 -10.76
N THR A 413 -9.88 -7.41 -11.64
CA THR A 413 -10.02 -7.22 -13.10
C THR A 413 -11.49 -7.02 -13.47
N VAL A 414 -12.38 -7.91 -13.05
CA VAL A 414 -13.81 -7.84 -13.34
C VAL A 414 -14.45 -6.58 -12.74
N LEU A 415 -14.20 -6.30 -11.45
CA LEU A 415 -14.75 -5.13 -10.77
C LEU A 415 -14.28 -3.82 -11.40
N HIS A 416 -13.00 -3.68 -11.73
CA HIS A 416 -12.47 -2.45 -12.33
C HIS A 416 -13.06 -2.17 -13.72
N MET A 417 -13.44 -3.22 -14.47
CA MET A 417 -14.16 -3.07 -15.75
C MET A 417 -15.62 -2.65 -15.58
N LEU A 418 -16.27 -3.07 -14.48
CA LEU A 418 -17.68 -2.80 -14.20
C LEU A 418 -17.88 -1.45 -13.53
N ASN A 419 -16.98 -1.11 -12.61
CA ASN A 419 -16.97 0.14 -11.88
C ASN A 419 -15.52 0.57 -11.61
N PRO A 420 -14.97 1.55 -12.37
CA PRO A 420 -13.60 2.01 -12.17
C PRO A 420 -13.39 2.73 -10.82
N ASN A 421 -14.48 3.11 -10.13
CA ASN A 421 -14.48 3.72 -8.80
C ASN A 421 -15.40 2.93 -7.85
N PRO A 422 -15.02 1.73 -7.40
CA PRO A 422 -15.80 1.00 -6.41
C PRO A 422 -15.88 1.84 -5.13
N GLY A 423 -17.08 2.27 -4.77
CA GLY A 423 -17.27 3.02 -3.52
C GLY A 423 -17.18 2.07 -2.34
N ASP A 424 -16.27 2.34 -1.40
CA ASP A 424 -15.98 1.51 -0.21
C ASP A 424 -17.12 1.42 0.84
N GLY A 425 -18.37 1.81 0.53
CA GLY A 425 -19.41 1.94 1.55
C GLY A 425 -20.81 1.58 1.10
N CYS A 426 -21.51 0.76 1.89
CA CYS A 426 -22.95 0.50 1.77
C CYS A 426 -23.70 1.84 1.78
N VAL A 427 -24.28 2.28 0.65
CA VAL A 427 -25.01 3.55 0.60
C VAL A 427 -26.40 3.29 1.18
N ALA A 428 -26.66 3.89 2.35
CA ALA A 428 -27.97 3.87 3.00
C ALA A 428 -28.95 4.84 2.29
N ALA A 429 -29.39 4.49 1.07
CA ALA A 429 -30.70 4.83 0.48
C ALA A 429 -30.64 4.75 -1.06
N PRO A 430 -31.71 4.27 -1.72
CA PRO A 430 -31.82 4.33 -3.17
C PRO A 430 -31.89 5.79 -3.64
N PRO A 431 -31.28 6.15 -4.79
CA PRO A 431 -31.43 7.48 -5.37
C PRO A 431 -32.89 7.73 -5.74
N LYS A 432 -33.38 8.95 -5.46
CA LYS A 432 -34.74 9.37 -5.85
C LYS A 432 -34.83 9.37 -7.39
N VAL A 433 -35.73 8.54 -7.91
CA VAL A 433 -36.08 8.48 -9.33
C VAL A 433 -36.68 9.83 -9.76
N ARG A 434 -36.22 10.36 -10.90
CA ARG A 434 -36.83 11.53 -11.57
C ARG A 434 -37.95 11.09 -12.49
#